data_AF-A0ABD0NG94-F1
#
_entry.id   AF-A0ABD0NG94-F1
#
_cell.length_a   1.000
_cell.length_b   1.000
_cell.length_c   1.000
_cell.angle_alpha   90.00
_cell.angle_beta   90.00
_cell.angle_gamma   90.00
#
_symmetry.space_group_name_H-M   'P 1'
#
loop_
_entity.id
_entity.type
_entity.pdbx_description
1 polymer ?
#
loop_
_entity_poly.entity_id
_entity_poly.type
_entity_poly.pdbx_seq_one_letter_code
_entity_poly.pdbx_strand_id
1 'polypeptide(L)'
;KAYSDKLEQRCCVDGMREIPMPYSCYRRSLYITEDWSCVLAFLRCCAEYRGEELGVVTRPTTTTTKGARMFRAAGVVRVKGVLWAIVVLKVGTPTLNLKVEDLGEDDLADLEDIYVRTKFFESWLWTDIILPSVPKTDG
;
A
#
# COMPACT_ATOMS: atom_id res chain seq x y z
N LYS A 1 -5.77 -17.72 -2.95
CA LYS A 1 -5.41 -17.18 -4.29
C LYS A 1 -3.92 -16.83 -4.29
N ALA A 2 -3.19 -17.07 -5.38
CA ALA A 2 -1.77 -16.72 -5.47
C ALA A 2 -1.63 -15.28 -5.99
N TYR A 3 -1.00 -14.41 -5.19
CA TYR A 3 -0.62 -13.05 -5.59
C TYR A 3 0.89 -13.03 -5.86
N SER A 4 1.33 -12.23 -6.83
CA SER A 4 2.77 -12.06 -7.12
C SER A 4 3.44 -11.09 -6.16
N ASP A 5 2.72 -10.06 -5.72
CA ASP A 5 3.24 -9.06 -4.81
C ASP A 5 3.13 -9.50 -3.35
N LYS A 6 4.20 -9.27 -2.59
CA LYS A 6 4.29 -9.60 -1.17
C LYS A 6 3.32 -8.77 -0.34
N LEU A 7 3.01 -7.53 -0.75
CA LEU A 7 2.03 -6.69 -0.06
C LEU A 7 0.62 -7.30 -0.19
N GLU A 8 0.19 -7.62 -1.41
CA GLU A 8 -1.12 -8.25 -1.67
C GLU A 8 -1.28 -9.60 -0.96
N GLN A 9 -0.22 -10.42 -0.88
CA GLN A 9 -0.22 -11.67 -0.12
C GLN A 9 -0.51 -11.42 1.37
N ARG A 10 0.15 -10.43 1.99
CA ARG A 10 -0.10 -10.08 3.40
C ARG A 10 -1.53 -9.61 3.61
N CYS A 11 -2.04 -8.75 2.73
CA CYS A 11 -3.42 -8.26 2.79
C CYS A 11 -4.46 -9.38 2.66
N CYS A 12 -4.19 -10.38 1.82
CA CYS A 12 -5.04 -11.56 1.72
C CYS A 12 -5.05 -12.38 3.02
N VAL A 13 -3.88 -12.63 3.61
CA VAL A 13 -3.75 -13.34 4.90
C VAL A 13 -4.48 -12.58 6.01
N ASP A 14 -4.41 -11.25 6.01
CA ASP A 14 -5.14 -10.41 6.97
C ASP A 14 -6.66 -10.50 6.81
N GLY A 15 -7.15 -10.68 5.57
CA GLY A 15 -8.57 -10.94 5.27
C GLY A 15 -9.09 -12.24 5.88
N MET A 16 -8.24 -13.26 5.95
CA MET A 16 -8.59 -14.59 6.45
C MET A 16 -8.49 -14.72 7.98
N ARG A 17 -8.05 -13.69 8.70
CA ARG A 17 -7.97 -13.75 10.17
C ARG A 17 -9.37 -13.69 10.78
N GLU A 18 -9.62 -14.56 11.76
CA GLU A 18 -10.79 -14.45 12.63
C GLU A 18 -10.61 -13.26 13.59
N ILE A 19 -11.66 -12.45 13.74
CA ILE A 19 -11.71 -11.34 14.68
C ILE A 19 -12.89 -11.61 15.61
N PRO A 20 -12.75 -11.40 16.93
CA PRO A 20 -13.83 -11.63 17.90
C PRO A 20 -15.15 -10.88 17.61
N MET A 21 -15.11 -9.86 16.74
CA MET A 21 -16.26 -9.03 16.40
C MET A 21 -16.80 -9.35 14.99
N PRO A 22 -18.11 -9.53 14.80
CA PRO A 22 -18.71 -10.01 13.54
C PRO A 22 -18.89 -8.88 12.51
N TYR A 23 -17.80 -8.24 12.10
CA TYR A 23 -17.84 -7.22 11.05
C TYR A 23 -17.74 -7.85 9.67
N SER A 24 -18.55 -7.39 8.72
CA SER A 24 -18.48 -7.83 7.33
C SER A 24 -17.11 -7.57 6.71
N CYS A 25 -16.76 -8.33 5.67
CA CYS A 25 -15.51 -8.15 4.95
C CYS A 25 -15.34 -6.71 4.42
N TYR A 26 -16.43 -6.10 3.95
CA TYR A 26 -16.43 -4.70 3.52
C TYR A 26 -16.09 -3.74 4.65
N ARG A 27 -16.74 -3.89 5.83
CA ARG A 27 -16.48 -3.02 6.97
C ARG A 27 -15.03 -3.12 7.45
N ARG A 28 -14.43 -4.31 7.45
CA ARG A 28 -13.02 -4.52 7.80
C ARG A 28 -12.06 -3.85 6.81
N SER A 29 -12.42 -3.77 5.53
CA SER A 29 -11.58 -3.17 4.49
C SER A 29 -11.43 -1.65 4.59
N LEU A 30 -12.35 -0.95 5.27
CA LEU A 30 -12.33 0.50 5.46
C LEU A 30 -11.13 0.99 6.30
N TYR A 31 -10.48 0.05 6.98
CA TYR A 31 -9.38 0.28 7.91
C TYR A 31 -8.01 0.05 7.27
N ILE A 32 -7.98 -0.49 6.05
CA ILE A 32 -6.80 -0.67 5.23
C ILE A 32 -6.37 0.72 4.75
N THR A 33 -5.11 1.08 5.02
CA THR A 33 -4.50 2.36 4.66
C THR A 33 -3.63 2.25 3.40
N GLU A 34 -3.35 1.02 2.99
CA GLU A 34 -2.59 0.61 1.82
C GLU A 34 -3.38 0.85 0.53
N ASP A 35 -2.74 0.55 -0.61
CA ASP A 35 -3.30 0.74 -1.93
C ASP A 35 -4.59 -0.07 -2.18
N TRP A 36 -5.33 0.37 -3.19
CA TRP A 36 -6.55 -0.31 -3.64
C TRP A 36 -6.35 -1.79 -4.02
N SER A 37 -5.14 -2.17 -4.43
CA SER A 37 -4.76 -3.57 -4.66
C SER A 37 -4.82 -4.40 -3.38
N CYS A 38 -4.30 -3.87 -2.27
CA CYS A 38 -4.38 -4.49 -0.94
C CYS A 38 -5.84 -4.62 -0.47
N VAL A 39 -6.63 -3.55 -0.63
CA VAL A 39 -8.07 -3.56 -0.30
C VAL A 39 -8.80 -4.66 -1.06
N LEU A 40 -8.55 -4.77 -2.37
CA LEU A 40 -9.18 -5.78 -3.21
C LEU A 40 -8.72 -7.20 -2.85
N ALA A 41 -7.42 -7.39 -2.60
CA ALA A 41 -6.86 -8.67 -2.21
C ALA A 41 -7.43 -9.15 -0.87
N PHE A 42 -7.53 -8.26 0.11
CA PHE A 42 -8.17 -8.49 1.40
C PHE A 42 -9.63 -8.90 1.24
N LEU A 43 -10.43 -8.09 0.51
CA LEU A 43 -11.85 -8.34 0.34
C LEU A 43 -12.11 -9.70 -0.27
N ARG A 44 -11.37 -10.03 -1.34
CA ARG A 44 -11.51 -11.30 -2.03
C ARG A 44 -11.21 -12.50 -1.13
N CYS A 45 -10.14 -12.44 -0.34
CA CYS A 45 -9.77 -13.55 0.55
C CYS A 45 -10.71 -13.65 1.76
N CYS A 46 -11.15 -12.51 2.31
CA CYS A 46 -12.11 -12.47 3.41
C CYS A 46 -13.46 -13.07 3.00
N ALA A 47 -13.98 -12.65 1.84
CA ALA A 47 -15.27 -13.10 1.33
C ALA A 47 -15.29 -14.60 1.06
N GLU A 48 -14.23 -15.13 0.43
CA GLU A 48 -14.08 -16.56 0.20
C GLU A 48 -14.03 -17.35 1.52
N TYR A 49 -13.24 -16.86 2.48
CA TYR A 49 -13.08 -17.51 3.79
C TYR A 49 -14.39 -17.54 4.60
N ARG A 50 -15.21 -16.47 4.48
CA ARG A 50 -16.49 -16.36 5.21
C ARG A 50 -17.72 -16.81 4.43
N GLY A 51 -17.58 -17.08 3.12
CA GLY A 51 -18.72 -17.32 2.24
C GLY A 51 -19.65 -16.10 2.08
N GLU A 52 -19.14 -14.88 2.22
CA GLU A 52 -19.91 -13.64 2.02
C GLU A 52 -19.90 -13.25 0.53
N GLU A 53 -21.06 -12.94 -0.08
CA GLU A 53 -21.10 -12.39 -1.45
C GLU A 53 -20.70 -10.90 -1.45
N LEU A 54 -19.58 -10.57 -2.10
CA LEU A 54 -19.19 -9.17 -2.31
C LEU A 54 -20.03 -8.57 -3.44
N GLY A 55 -20.74 -7.48 -3.14
CA GLY A 55 -21.37 -6.64 -4.16
C GLY A 55 -20.36 -5.88 -5.03
N VAL A 56 -20.81 -4.85 -5.75
CA VAL A 56 -19.92 -4.04 -6.62
C VAL A 56 -18.96 -3.21 -5.76
N VAL A 57 -17.72 -3.69 -5.62
CA VAL A 57 -16.64 -2.96 -4.95
C VAL A 57 -16.10 -1.91 -5.93
N THR A 58 -16.54 -0.66 -5.78
CA THR A 58 -16.03 0.46 -6.58
C THR A 58 -14.81 1.09 -5.91
N ARG A 59 -13.78 1.38 -6.70
CA ARG A 59 -12.64 2.19 -6.23
C ARG A 59 -13.19 3.57 -5.83
N PRO A 60 -12.82 4.12 -4.67
CA PRO A 60 -13.08 5.53 -4.42
C PRO A 60 -12.42 6.32 -5.54
N THR A 61 -13.22 7.01 -6.34
CA THR A 61 -12.73 7.95 -7.36
C THR A 61 -11.83 8.93 -6.64
N THR A 62 -10.53 8.82 -6.85
CA THR A 62 -9.60 9.88 -6.45
C THR A 62 -10.02 11.10 -7.28
N THR A 63 -10.74 12.04 -6.68
CA THR A 63 -10.98 13.38 -7.24
C THR A 63 -9.64 14.07 -7.35
N THR A 64 -8.87 13.68 -8.36
CA THR A 64 -7.73 14.42 -8.85
C THR A 64 -8.33 15.55 -9.68
N THR A 65 -8.69 16.64 -9.03
CA THR A 65 -8.83 17.96 -9.66
C THR A 65 -7.44 18.42 -10.10
N LYS A 66 -6.84 17.73 -11.08
CA LYS A 66 -5.77 18.30 -11.89
C LYS A 66 -6.47 18.91 -13.08
N GLY A 67 -6.65 20.23 -13.02
CA GLY A 67 -7.22 21.02 -14.09
C GLY A 67 -6.64 20.59 -15.42
N ALA A 68 -7.53 20.21 -16.34
CA ALA A 68 -7.18 20.00 -17.73
C ALA A 68 -6.70 21.34 -18.32
N ARG A 69 -5.40 21.63 -18.19
CA ARG A 69 -4.75 22.55 -19.13
C ARG A 69 -4.60 21.78 -20.43
N MET A 70 -5.52 22.04 -21.36
CA MET A 70 -5.32 21.74 -22.78
C MET A 70 -3.99 22.35 -23.21
N PHE A 71 -2.94 21.53 -23.35
CA PHE A 71 -1.76 21.93 -24.08
C PHE A 71 -2.15 21.97 -25.56
N ARG A 72 -2.11 23.17 -26.17
CA ARG A 72 -2.18 23.32 -27.63
C ARG A 72 -1.01 22.57 -28.25
N ALA A 73 -1.30 21.56 -29.07
CA ALA A 73 -0.30 20.93 -29.90
C ALA A 73 0.15 21.92 -31.00
N ALA A 74 1.33 22.50 -30.85
CA ALA A 74 2.05 23.13 -31.96
C ALA A 74 2.94 22.06 -32.60
N GLY A 75 2.61 21.67 -33.84
CA GLY A 75 3.36 20.67 -34.59
C GLY A 75 4.78 21.13 -34.92
N VAL A 76 5.75 20.23 -34.74
CA VAL A 76 7.11 20.34 -35.27
C VAL A 76 7.35 19.17 -36.22
N VAL A 77 7.73 19.50 -37.46
CA VAL A 77 8.06 18.56 -38.53
C VAL A 77 9.49 18.02 -38.33
N ARG A 78 9.64 16.71 -38.56
CA ARG A 78 10.84 15.90 -38.36
C ARG A 78 11.82 16.03 -39.55
N VAL A 79 13.12 16.18 -39.24
CA VAL A 79 14.20 15.99 -40.23
C VAL A 79 14.99 14.72 -39.85
N LYS A 80 15.17 13.80 -40.80
CA LYS A 80 15.96 12.56 -40.66
C LYS A 80 17.38 12.80 -41.17
N GLY A 81 18.36 12.27 -40.43
CA GLY A 81 19.77 12.15 -40.86
C GLY A 81 20.69 12.35 -39.66
N VAL A 82 21.80 11.64 -39.45
CA VAL A 82 22.53 10.64 -40.24
C VAL A 82 23.30 9.78 -39.23
N LEU A 83 23.37 8.48 -39.49
CA LEU A 83 24.17 7.48 -38.77
C LEU A 83 25.66 7.68 -39.12
N TRP A 84 26.57 7.75 -38.14
CA TRP A 84 27.95 7.19 -38.20
C TRP A 84 28.76 7.60 -36.96
N ALA A 85 29.23 6.60 -36.20
CA ALA A 85 30.65 6.34 -35.98
C ALA A 85 30.83 5.42 -34.75
N ILE A 86 31.62 4.38 -34.97
CA ILE A 86 32.00 3.30 -34.06
C ILE A 86 33.37 3.67 -33.43
N VAL A 87 33.73 2.94 -32.36
CA VAL A 87 35.08 2.74 -31.75
C VAL A 87 35.44 3.86 -30.76
N VAL A 88 35.91 3.62 -29.51
CA VAL A 88 36.95 2.69 -29.06
C VAL A 88 36.79 2.37 -27.56
N LEU A 89 37.04 1.11 -27.20
CA LEU A 89 37.35 0.67 -25.83
C LEU A 89 38.54 1.47 -25.26
N LYS A 90 38.47 1.89 -23.98
CA LYS A 90 39.68 2.12 -23.20
C LYS A 90 39.57 1.49 -21.82
N VAL A 91 40.54 0.61 -21.62
CA VAL A 91 40.92 -0.20 -20.46
C VAL A 91 40.94 0.61 -19.17
N GLY A 92 40.57 -0.08 -18.09
CA GLY A 92 40.37 0.48 -16.77
C GLY A 92 41.63 0.97 -16.06
N THR A 93 41.38 1.94 -15.19
CA THR A 93 42.18 2.24 -13.99
C THR A 93 41.19 2.28 -12.82
N PRO A 94 41.30 1.44 -11.78
CA PRO A 94 40.44 1.58 -10.61
C PRO A 94 41.06 2.62 -9.69
N THR A 95 40.86 3.91 -9.99
CA THR A 95 40.88 4.91 -8.93
C THR A 95 39.62 4.67 -8.11
N LEU A 96 39.80 4.23 -6.85
CA LEU A 96 38.77 4.20 -5.82
C LEU A 96 38.19 5.62 -5.68
N ASN A 97 37.20 5.93 -6.50
CA ASN A 97 36.27 7.01 -6.22
C ASN A 97 35.35 6.46 -5.14
N LEU A 98 35.74 6.67 -3.89
CA LEU A 98 34.77 6.78 -2.82
C LEU A 98 33.88 7.96 -3.22
N LYS A 99 32.81 7.65 -3.94
CA LYS A 99 31.72 8.56 -4.18
C LYS A 99 31.07 8.69 -2.80
N VAL A 100 31.55 9.67 -2.03
CA VAL A 100 30.72 10.25 -1.01
C VAL A 100 29.54 10.78 -1.79
N GLU A 101 28.47 10.00 -1.82
CA GLU A 101 27.16 10.55 -2.06
C GLU A 101 27.03 11.56 -0.92
N ASP A 102 27.21 12.82 -1.29
CA ASP A 102 26.76 13.95 -0.51
C ASP A 102 25.26 13.70 -0.37
N LEU A 103 24.89 13.00 0.71
CA LEU A 103 23.51 12.84 1.12
C LEU A 103 23.10 14.27 1.39
N GLY A 104 22.41 14.86 0.42
CA GLY A 104 22.02 16.25 0.51
C GLY A 104 21.26 16.45 1.83
N GLU A 105 21.48 17.61 2.42
CA GLU A 105 20.82 18.03 3.66
C GLU A 105 19.27 18.05 3.54
N ASP A 106 18.72 17.75 2.35
CA ASP A 106 17.32 17.62 2.00
C ASP A 106 16.67 16.26 2.32
N ASP A 107 17.44 15.21 2.63
CA ASP A 107 16.89 13.92 3.12
C ASP A 107 16.76 13.84 4.65
N LEU A 108 17.34 14.79 5.40
CA LEU A 108 17.30 14.85 6.87
C LEU A 108 16.22 15.82 7.38
N ALA A 109 15.11 15.93 6.65
CA ALA A 109 13.97 16.73 7.06
C ALA A 109 12.72 15.86 7.17
N ASP A 110 12.77 14.81 8.01
CA ASP A 110 11.54 14.15 8.51
C ASP A 110 11.75 13.29 9.78
N LEU A 111 12.64 13.69 10.69
CA LEU A 111 12.86 12.95 11.96
C LEU A 111 12.01 13.45 13.14
N GLU A 112 11.25 14.54 12.98
CA GLU A 112 10.36 15.05 14.05
C GLU A 112 8.92 14.54 13.97
N ASP A 113 8.50 13.88 12.89
CA ASP A 113 7.21 13.19 12.82
C ASP A 113 7.42 11.68 12.67
N ILE A 114 7.69 11.01 13.80
CA ILE A 114 7.51 9.57 13.90
C ILE A 114 6.10 9.27 13.35
N TYR A 115 6.01 8.49 12.27
CA TYR A 115 4.73 8.13 11.66
C TYR A 115 3.85 7.40 12.68
N VAL A 116 2.98 8.15 13.36
CA VAL A 116 1.96 7.62 14.26
C VAL A 116 0.64 7.62 13.51
N ARG A 117 0.12 6.43 13.23
CA ARG A 117 -1.17 6.23 12.55
C ARG A 117 -2.30 6.92 13.33
N THR A 118 -2.85 8.03 12.82
CA THR A 118 -3.87 8.84 13.51
C THR A 118 -5.31 8.37 13.28
N LYS A 119 -5.55 7.47 12.31
CA LYS A 119 -6.88 6.91 12.01
C LYS A 119 -7.21 5.75 12.96
N PHE A 120 -7.53 6.08 14.20
CA PHE A 120 -8.09 5.13 15.17
C PHE A 120 -9.61 5.08 15.03
N PHE A 121 -10.16 3.88 14.84
CA PHE A 121 -11.61 3.67 14.82
C PHE A 121 -12.13 3.50 16.25
N GLU A 122 -13.45 3.41 16.40
CA GLU A 122 -14.12 3.25 17.71
C GLU A 122 -13.39 2.22 18.59
N SER A 123 -13.37 2.47 19.90
CA SER A 123 -12.79 1.59 20.90
C SER A 123 -13.59 0.28 20.96
N TRP A 124 -12.96 -0.89 20.76
CA TRP A 124 -13.68 -2.18 20.75
C TRP A 124 -13.49 -2.95 22.05
N LEU A 125 -14.55 -3.65 22.47
CA LEU A 125 -14.58 -4.57 23.61
C LEU A 125 -14.16 -3.95 24.96
N TRP A 126 -14.32 -2.63 25.09
CA TRP A 126 -14.28 -1.94 26.38
C TRP A 126 -15.63 -2.16 27.07
N THR A 127 -15.82 -3.36 27.61
CA THR A 127 -17.04 -3.77 28.32
C THR A 127 -16.69 -4.33 29.68
N ASP A 128 -17.43 -3.93 30.69
CA ASP A 128 -17.28 -4.48 32.02
C ASP A 128 -17.88 -5.89 32.09
N ILE A 129 -17.07 -6.84 32.55
CA ILE A 129 -17.52 -8.22 32.81
C ILE A 129 -17.52 -8.40 34.33
N ILE A 130 -18.67 -8.79 34.88
CA ILE A 130 -18.78 -9.13 36.30
C ILE A 130 -18.25 -10.56 36.46
N LEU A 131 -17.07 -10.68 37.06
CA LEU A 131 -16.51 -11.98 37.40
C LEU A 131 -17.29 -12.60 38.58
N PRO A 132 -17.60 -13.90 38.53
CA PRO A 132 -18.20 -14.58 39.67
C PRO A 132 -17.22 -14.58 40.86
N SER A 133 -17.74 -14.48 42.08
CA SER A 133 -16.92 -14.44 43.29
C SER A 133 -16.19 -15.74 43.60
N VAL A 134 -16.58 -16.84 42.95
CA VAL A 134 -16.02 -18.17 43.15
C VAL A 134 -15.63 -18.77 41.79
N PRO A 135 -14.40 -19.29 41.64
CA PRO A 135 -14.01 -20.01 40.43
C PRO A 135 -14.82 -21.32 40.31
N LYS A 136 -15.26 -21.67 39.09
CA LYS A 136 -15.86 -22.98 38.84
C LYS A 136 -14.79 -24.05 39.07
N THR A 137 -15.10 -25.04 39.89
CA THR A 137 -14.31 -26.27 39.94
C THR A 137 -14.64 -27.05 38.68
N ASP A 138 -13.69 -27.15 37.75
CA ASP A 138 -13.81 -28.04 36.61
C ASP A 138 -13.87 -29.48 37.17
N GLY A 139 -15.03 -30.12 36.96
CA GLY A 139 -15.34 -31.45 37.47
C GLY A 139 -14.68 -32.56 36.68
#